data_AF-A0AAV1K5Z3-F1
#
_entry.id   AF-A0AAV1K5Z3-F1
#
_cell.length_a   1.000
_cell.length_b   1.000
_cell.length_c   1.000
_cell.angle_alpha   90.00
_cell.angle_beta   90.00
_cell.angle_gamma   90.00
#
_symmetry.space_group_name_H-M   'P 1'
#
loop_
_entity.id
_entity.type
_entity.pdbx_description
1 polymer ?
#
loop_
_entity_poly.entity_id
_entity_poly.type
_entity_poly.pdbx_seq_one_letter_code
_entity_poly.pdbx_strand_id
1 'polypeptide(L)'
;MKQNIIRREFSQFPHLSQIECLDQDIQTYAQHLNTLHDDFKNKFEDILTIEILSWIITPFNEPEEPNLVLQEELLELSTNEDMKVKFKKGYQTFWLQAEIPEKYPGL
;
A
#
# COMPACT_ATOMS: atom_id res chain seq x y z
N MET A 1 -11.98 1.39 -14.66
CA MET A 1 -11.01 2.20 -15.43
C MET A 1 -10.88 1.71 -16.87
N LYS A 2 -10.32 0.53 -17.16
CA LYS A 2 -10.19 0.00 -18.54
C LYS A 2 -11.50 -0.12 -19.32
N GLN A 3 -12.55 -0.67 -18.70
CA GLN A 3 -13.85 -0.86 -19.38
C GLN A 3 -14.46 0.49 -19.81
N ASN A 4 -14.21 1.54 -19.03
CA ASN A 4 -14.68 2.90 -19.28
C ASN A 4 -14.03 3.45 -20.57
N ILE A 5 -12.72 3.26 -20.76
CA ILE A 5 -12.00 3.71 -21.97
C ILE A 5 -12.54 3.03 -23.23
N ILE A 6 -12.79 1.71 -23.18
CA ILE A 6 -13.38 0.96 -24.30
C ILE A 6 -14.79 1.49 -24.63
N ARG A 7 -15.54 1.94 -23.62
CA ARG A 7 -16.86 2.56 -23.76
C ARG A 7 -16.80 4.05 -24.10
N ARG A 8 -15.61 4.61 -24.34
CA ARG A 8 -15.37 6.05 -24.55
C ARG A 8 -15.80 6.95 -23.38
N GLU A 9 -15.85 6.38 -22.17
CA GLU A 9 -16.10 7.09 -20.92
C GLU A 9 -14.77 7.63 -20.37
N PHE A 10 -14.38 8.84 -20.81
CA PHE A 10 -13.08 9.45 -20.51
C PHE A 10 -13.08 10.39 -19.30
N SER A 11 -14.01 10.25 -18.35
CA SER A 11 -14.09 11.12 -17.17
C SER A 11 -12.80 11.12 -16.32
N GLN A 12 -12.04 10.02 -16.37
CA GLN A 12 -10.75 9.87 -15.69
C GLN A 12 -9.55 10.34 -16.55
N PHE A 13 -9.78 10.66 -17.82
CA PHE A 13 -8.76 11.02 -18.80
C PHE A 13 -9.19 12.25 -19.61
N PRO A 14 -9.17 13.45 -19.02
CA PRO A 14 -9.70 14.67 -19.65
C PRO A 14 -9.02 14.98 -20.99
N HIS A 15 -7.75 14.64 -21.17
CA HIS A 15 -7.05 14.81 -22.45
C HIS A 15 -7.56 13.88 -23.55
N LEU A 16 -7.98 12.65 -23.22
CA LEU A 16 -8.55 11.72 -24.21
C LEU A 16 -9.93 12.16 -24.69
N SER A 17 -10.66 12.93 -23.88
CA SER A 17 -11.96 13.49 -24.29
C SER A 17 -11.87 14.59 -25.34
N GLN A 18 -10.67 15.14 -25.56
CA GLN A 18 -10.42 16.29 -26.46
C GLN A 18 -9.87 15.87 -27.82
N ILE A 19 -9.57 14.58 -28.01
CA ILE A 19 -8.88 14.06 -29.19
C ILE A 19 -9.82 13.08 -29.89
N GLU A 20 -9.87 13.15 -31.21
CA GLU A 20 -10.57 12.14 -32.01
C GLU A 20 -9.73 10.85 -32.04
N CYS A 21 -10.11 9.88 -31.20
CA CYS A 21 -9.44 8.59 -31.16
C CYS A 21 -10.16 7.54 -32.02
N LEU A 22 -9.40 6.86 -32.86
CA LEU A 22 -9.86 5.68 -33.57
C LEU A 22 -10.08 4.54 -32.57
N ASP A 23 -11.04 3.65 -32.86
CA ASP A 23 -11.33 2.50 -31.99
C ASP A 23 -10.11 1.59 -31.80
N GLN A 24 -9.27 1.49 -32.84
CA GLN A 24 -8.03 0.72 -32.79
C GLN A 24 -7.04 1.30 -31.77
N ASP A 25 -6.89 2.63 -31.72
CA ASP A 25 -5.97 3.30 -30.79
C ASP A 25 -6.47 3.15 -29.34
N ILE A 26 -7.79 3.27 -29.14
CA ILE A 26 -8.45 3.04 -27.86
C ILE A 26 -8.18 1.61 -27.37
N GLN A 27 -8.30 0.63 -28.26
CA GLN A 27 -8.06 -0.77 -27.93
C GLN A 27 -6.59 -1.03 -27.59
N THR A 28 -5.66 -0.48 -28.37
CA THR A 28 -4.21 -0.59 -28.11
C THR A 28 -3.84 0.04 -26.77
N TYR A 29 -4.38 1.23 -26.46
CA TYR A 29 -4.17 1.88 -25.17
C TYR A 29 -4.74 1.07 -24.01
N ALA A 30 -5.97 0.56 -24.15
CA ALA A 30 -6.60 -0.30 -23.15
C ALA A 30 -5.84 -1.61 -22.94
N GLN A 31 -5.22 -2.17 -23.99
CA GLN A 31 -4.33 -3.33 -23.91
C GLN A 31 -3.08 -3.00 -23.10
N HIS A 32 -2.39 -1.91 -23.44
CA HIS A 32 -1.20 -1.45 -22.74
C HIS A 32 -1.45 -1.26 -21.24
N LEU A 33 -2.58 -0.67 -20.86
CA LEU A 33 -2.96 -0.54 -19.45
C LEU A 33 -3.12 -1.87 -18.73
N ASN A 34 -3.52 -2.96 -19.41
CA ASN A 34 -3.51 -4.29 -18.77
C ASN A 34 -2.10 -4.77 -18.54
N THR A 35 -1.27 -4.69 -19.58
CA THR A 35 0.12 -5.13 -19.47
C THR A 35 0.83 -4.40 -18.34
N LEU A 36 0.61 -3.08 -18.23
CA LEU A 36 1.14 -2.28 -17.13
C LEU A 36 0.59 -2.72 -15.78
N HIS A 37 -0.72 -2.93 -15.68
CA HIS A 37 -1.34 -3.40 -14.44
C HIS A 37 -0.81 -4.77 -14.01
N ASP A 38 -0.63 -5.70 -14.96
CA ASP A 38 -0.10 -7.03 -14.69
C ASP A 38 1.39 -6.97 -14.31
N ASP A 39 2.17 -6.09 -14.95
CA ASP A 39 3.55 -5.80 -14.56
C ASP A 39 3.64 -5.27 -13.13
N PHE A 40 2.78 -4.31 -12.76
CA PHE A 40 2.72 -3.80 -11.38
C PHE A 40 2.32 -4.89 -10.38
N LYS A 41 1.33 -5.72 -10.73
CA LYS A 41 0.93 -6.85 -9.87
C LYS A 41 2.09 -7.81 -9.64
N ASN A 42 2.83 -8.16 -10.69
CA ASN A 42 3.97 -9.07 -10.59
C ASN A 42 5.12 -8.42 -9.80
N LYS A 43 5.41 -7.15 -10.08
CA LYS A 43 6.50 -6.42 -9.43
C LYS A 43 6.29 -6.22 -7.94
N PHE A 44 5.04 -6.09 -7.51
CA PHE A 44 4.66 -5.88 -6.12
C PHE A 44 3.88 -7.08 -5.54
N GLU A 45 4.03 -8.26 -6.14
CA GLU A 45 3.33 -9.47 -5.69
C GLU A 45 3.69 -9.79 -4.24
N ASP A 46 4.96 -9.63 -3.87
CA ASP A 46 5.48 -9.76 -2.51
C ASP A 46 4.73 -8.86 -1.50
N ILE A 47 4.51 -7.59 -1.83
CA ILE A 47 3.77 -6.64 -0.99
C ILE A 47 2.28 -6.98 -0.97
N LEU A 48 1.71 -7.38 -2.12
CA LEU A 48 0.30 -7.71 -2.23
C LEU A 48 -0.07 -9.02 -1.51
N THR A 49 0.90 -9.94 -1.39
CA THR A 49 0.73 -11.25 -0.74
C THR A 49 1.33 -11.32 0.66
N ILE A 50 1.86 -10.21 1.17
CA ILE A 50 2.46 -10.17 2.50
C ILE A 50 1.40 -10.53 3.55
N GLU A 51 1.68 -11.57 4.33
CA GLU A 51 0.90 -11.86 5.52
C GLU A 51 1.31 -10.86 6.61
N ILE A 52 0.34 -10.06 7.06
CA ILE A 52 0.58 -9.13 8.17
C ILE A 52 0.76 -9.98 9.43
N LEU A 53 2.00 -10.10 9.87
CA LEU A 53 2.36 -10.84 11.07
C LEU A 53 1.64 -10.25 12.30
N SER A 54 1.23 -11.12 13.23
CA SER A 54 0.48 -10.73 14.43
C SER A 54 1.18 -9.64 15.24
N TRP A 55 2.53 -9.63 15.30
CA TRP A 55 3.27 -8.59 16.00
C TRP A 55 3.13 -7.19 15.36
N ILE A 56 2.79 -7.06 14.08
CA ILE A 56 2.50 -5.74 13.47
C ILE A 56 1.16 -5.21 13.99
N ILE A 57 0.18 -6.11 14.19
CA ILE A 57 -1.17 -5.78 14.65
C ILE A 57 -1.20 -5.61 16.17
N THR A 58 -0.46 -6.43 16.90
CA THR A 58 -0.36 -6.42 18.36
C THR A 58 1.10 -6.50 18.83
N PRO A 59 1.90 -5.44 18.60
CA PRO A 59 3.35 -5.44 18.88
C PRO A 59 3.73 -5.55 20.35
N PHE A 60 2.79 -5.28 21.25
CA PHE A 60 3.02 -5.26 22.70
C PHE A 60 2.49 -6.48 23.43
N ASN A 61 1.86 -7.41 22.70
CA ASN A 61 1.43 -8.69 23.27
C ASN A 61 2.62 -9.67 23.26
N GLU A 62 2.55 -10.67 24.13
CA GLU A 62 3.52 -11.76 24.10
C GLU A 62 3.43 -12.48 22.75
N PRO A 63 4.56 -12.74 22.06
CA PRO A 63 4.53 -13.37 20.75
C PRO A 63 4.00 -14.80 20.86
N GLU A 64 2.91 -15.12 20.13
CA GLU A 64 2.37 -16.48 20.05
C GLU A 64 3.38 -17.45 19.39
N GLU A 65 4.13 -16.96 18.40
CA GLU A 65 5.30 -17.66 17.87
C GLU A 65 6.53 -16.73 17.91
N PRO A 66 7.57 -17.08 18.69
CA PRO A 66 8.79 -16.30 18.71
C PRO A 66 9.51 -16.51 17.38
N ASN A 67 9.49 -15.50 16.50
CA ASN A 67 10.50 -15.41 15.48
C ASN A 67 11.85 -15.29 16.19
N LEU A 68 12.63 -16.38 16.20
CA LEU A 68 13.89 -16.49 16.93
C LEU A 68 14.90 -15.41 16.53
N VAL A 69 14.76 -14.82 15.34
CA VAL A 69 15.61 -13.73 14.85
C VAL A 69 15.21 -12.38 15.45
N LEU A 70 13.93 -12.17 15.75
CA LEU A 70 13.38 -10.88 16.21
C LEU A 70 13.03 -10.87 17.71
N GLN A 71 13.37 -11.93 18.45
CA GLN A 71 12.92 -12.11 19.83
C GLN A 71 13.38 -10.97 20.76
N GLU A 72 14.62 -10.52 20.63
CA GLU A 72 15.15 -9.41 21.44
C GLU A 72 14.46 -8.08 21.12
N GLU A 73 14.30 -7.75 19.83
CA GLU A 73 13.63 -6.53 19.39
C GLU A 73 12.15 -6.50 19.80
N LEU A 74 11.45 -7.63 19.65
CA LEU A 74 10.06 -7.76 20.09
C LEU A 74 9.94 -7.68 21.62
N LEU A 75 10.90 -8.23 22.37
CA LEU A 75 10.93 -8.11 23.83
C LEU A 75 11.14 -6.67 24.25
N GLU A 76 12.12 -5.96 23.67
CA GLU A 76 12.36 -4.55 23.94
C GLU A 76 11.10 -3.72 23.65
N LEU A 77 10.49 -3.91 22.48
CA LEU A 77 9.25 -3.26 22.08
C LEU A 77 8.11 -3.53 23.07
N SER A 78 7.95 -4.78 23.52
CA SER A 78 6.91 -5.17 24.48
C SER A 78 7.03 -4.50 25.84
N THR A 79 8.23 -4.04 26.21
CA THR A 79 8.50 -3.34 27.48
C THR A 79 8.42 -1.82 27.37
N ASN A 80 8.23 -1.28 26.16
CA ASN A 80 8.20 0.16 25.94
C ASN A 80 6.82 0.77 26.26
N GLU A 81 6.62 1.19 27.51
CA GLU A 81 5.37 1.79 28.00
C GLU A 81 4.98 3.09 27.26
N ASP A 82 5.96 3.92 26.88
CA ASP A 82 5.70 5.15 26.13
C ASP A 82 5.10 4.84 24.75
N MET A 83 5.61 3.80 24.09
CA MET A 83 5.08 3.35 22.81
C MET A 83 3.70 2.69 22.95
N LYS A 84 3.44 1.93 24.03
CA LYS A 84 2.09 1.39 24.33
C LYS A 84 1.05 2.50 24.43
N VAL A 85 1.39 3.62 25.06
CA VAL A 85 0.49 4.78 25.16
C VAL A 85 0.20 5.38 23.79
N LYS A 86 1.21 5.52 22.93
CA LYS A 86 1.03 6.02 21.54
C LYS A 86 0.19 5.07 20.70
N PHE A 87 0.33 3.76 20.92
CA PHE A 87 -0.41 2.72 20.20
C PHE A 87 -1.91 2.72 20.50
N LYS A 88 -2.38 3.36 21.59
CA LYS A 88 -3.82 3.45 21.93
C LYS A 88 -4.70 4.03 20.81
N LYS A 89 -4.12 4.75 19.85
CA LYS A 89 -4.81 5.26 18.65
C LYS A 89 -4.97 4.24 17.51
N GLY A 90 -4.45 3.02 17.69
CA GLY A 90 -4.49 1.92 16.74
C GLY A 90 -3.23 1.79 15.89
N TYR A 91 -2.97 0.57 15.40
CA TYR A 91 -1.76 0.21 14.65
C TYR A 91 -1.55 1.04 13.38
N GLN A 92 -2.64 1.38 12.67
CA GLN A 92 -2.59 2.17 11.44
C GLN A 92 -1.97 3.55 11.70
N THR A 93 -2.48 4.26 12.72
CA THR A 93 -1.96 5.58 13.10
C THR A 93 -0.55 5.48 13.66
N PHE A 94 -0.29 4.43 14.44
CA PHE A 94 0.99 4.20 15.08
C PHE A 94 2.13 3.97 14.08
N TRP A 95 1.91 3.14 13.04
CA TRP A 95 2.92 2.82 12.04
C TRP A 95 3.03 3.85 10.93
N LEU A 96 1.91 4.43 10.48
CA LEU A 96 1.92 5.42 9.40
C LEU A 96 2.53 6.76 9.82
N GLN A 97 2.57 7.04 11.14
CA GLN A 97 3.19 8.22 11.74
C GLN A 97 2.97 9.48 10.89
N ALA A 98 1.72 9.81 10.58
CA ALA A 98 1.34 10.84 9.59
C ALA A 98 1.96 12.23 9.86
N GLU A 99 2.42 12.48 11.08
CA GLU A 99 3.11 13.71 11.48
C GLU A 99 4.59 13.75 11.04
N ILE A 100 5.21 12.64 10.65
CA ILE A 100 6.63 12.60 10.25
C ILE A 100 6.90 13.42 8.99
N PRO A 101 6.13 13.27 7.90
CA PRO A 101 6.29 14.13 6.72
C PRO A 101 6.09 15.62 7.04
N GLU A 102 5.22 15.96 8.00
CA GLU A 102 4.99 17.34 8.43
C GLU A 102 6.13 17.89 9.29
N LYS A 103 6.65 17.08 10.23
CA LYS A 103 7.73 17.45 11.15
C LYS A 103 9.09 17.45 10.47
N TYR A 104 9.25 16.63 9.45
CA TYR A 104 10.50 16.43 8.72
C TYR A 104 10.24 16.38 7.21
N PRO A 105 9.92 17.53 6.57
CA PRO A 105 9.52 17.61 5.17
C PRO A 105 10.63 17.27 4.15
N GLY A 106 11.76 16.71 4.60
CA GLY A 106 12.90 16.32 3.77
C GLY A 106 13.52 14.96 4.12
N LEU A 107 12.85 14.18 4.97
CA LEU A 107 13.06 12.72 5.10
C LEU A 107 12.19 12.02 4.05
#